data_AF-A0A3T0SCJ1-F1
#
_entry.id   AF-A0A3T0SCJ1-F1
#
_cell.length_a   1.000
_cell.length_b   1.000
_cell.length_c   1.000
_cell.angle_alpha   90.00
_cell.angle_beta   90.00
_cell.angle_gamma   90.00
#
_symmetry.space_group_name_H-M   'P 1'
#
loop_
_entity.id
_entity.type
_entity.pdbx_description
1 polymer ?
#
loop_
_entity_poly.entity_id
_entity_poly.type
_entity_poly.pdbx_seq_one_letter_code
_entity_poly.pdbx_strand_id
1 'polypeptide(L)'
;MMLAGLSLTGCQSTSELLVADEYPPEYAEGFRAGCGSGRQAAGALAQFRKDVPRYMGQPLYAEGWNDGYRQCQVMQMDTGGLTAWRSSALERDRDRAWRHHVEQAKAKAFHR
;
A
#
# COMPACT_ATOMS: atom_id res chain seq x y z
N MET A 1 12.72 15.65 37.20
CA MET A 1 12.73 15.47 35.73
C MET A 1 12.05 14.15 35.42
N MET A 2 10.78 14.18 35.02
CA MET A 2 10.10 13.00 34.48
C MET A 2 10.72 12.69 33.12
N LEU A 3 11.33 11.51 32.98
CA LEU A 3 11.67 10.96 31.67
C LEU A 3 10.37 10.48 31.02
N ALA A 4 9.78 11.34 30.19
CA ALA A 4 8.72 10.95 29.27
C ALA A 4 9.33 9.97 28.26
N GLY A 5 9.00 8.69 28.40
CA GLY A 5 9.38 7.66 27.44
C GLY A 5 8.80 8.00 26.07
N LEU A 6 9.67 8.08 25.07
CA LEU A 6 9.24 8.09 23.67
C LEU A 6 8.60 6.74 23.37
N SER A 7 7.28 6.66 23.52
CA SER A 7 6.50 5.57 22.99
C SER A 7 6.62 5.61 21.47
N LEU A 8 7.40 4.67 20.92
CA LEU A 8 7.35 4.36 19.50
C LEU A 8 5.91 3.94 19.19
N THR A 9 5.11 4.85 18.65
CA THR A 9 3.86 4.49 18.00
C THR A 9 4.24 3.70 16.75
N GLY A 10 4.39 2.38 16.91
CA GLY A 10 4.52 1.44 15.80
C GLY A 10 3.34 1.64 14.86
N CYS A 11 3.53 1.34 13.57
CA CYS A 11 2.47 1.42 12.56
C CYS A 11 1.18 0.80 13.09
N GLN A 12 0.24 1.64 13.53
CA GLN A 12 -1.01 1.18 14.09
C GLN A 12 -1.74 0.47 12.96
N SER A 13 -2.05 -0.81 13.17
CA SER A 13 -2.76 -1.57 12.15
C SER A 13 -4.21 -1.08 12.13
N THR A 14 -4.80 -0.90 10.95
CA THR A 14 -6.20 -0.45 10.81
C THR A 14 -7.17 -1.30 11.64
N SER A 15 -6.85 -2.57 11.86
CA SER A 15 -7.64 -3.45 12.72
C SER A 15 -7.63 -3.09 14.20
N GLU A 16 -6.51 -2.58 14.73
CA GLU A 16 -6.45 -2.14 16.13
C GLU A 16 -7.25 -0.85 16.33
N LEU A 17 -7.31 0.01 15.30
CA LEU A 17 -8.18 1.17 15.26
C LEU A 17 -9.66 0.77 15.23
N LEU A 18 -10.04 -0.18 14.38
CA LEU A 18 -11.42 -0.68 14.33
C LEU A 18 -11.86 -1.26 15.69
N VAL A 19 -10.98 -2.02 16.36
CA VAL A 19 -11.29 -2.52 17.72
C VAL A 19 -11.39 -1.38 18.73
N ALA A 20 -10.55 -0.34 18.62
CA ALA A 20 -10.64 0.83 19.48
C ALA A 20 -11.92 1.66 19.24
N ASP A 21 -12.43 1.65 18.02
CA ASP A 21 -13.70 2.28 17.61
C ASP A 21 -14.92 1.36 17.87
N GLU A 22 -14.78 0.36 18.73
CA GLU A 22 -15.84 -0.56 19.17
C GLU A 22 -16.45 -1.45 18.07
N TYR A 23 -15.74 -1.67 16.94
CA TYR A 23 -16.19 -2.63 15.95
C TYR A 23 -16.14 -4.06 16.50
N PRO A 24 -17.07 -4.94 16.09
CA PRO A 24 -17.04 -6.35 16.48
C PRO A 24 -15.69 -7.01 16.13
N PRO A 25 -15.14 -7.86 17.01
CA PRO A 25 -13.82 -8.46 16.80
C PRO A 25 -13.78 -9.33 15.53
N GLU A 26 -14.88 -10.00 15.19
CA GLU A 26 -14.98 -10.79 13.96
C GLU A 26 -14.84 -9.92 12.71
N TYR A 27 -15.48 -8.74 12.72
CA TYR A 27 -15.36 -7.76 11.65
C TYR A 27 -13.93 -7.24 11.53
N ALA A 28 -13.31 -6.82 12.63
CA ALA A 28 -11.96 -6.27 12.63
C ALA A 28 -10.91 -7.30 12.15
N GLU A 29 -11.07 -8.58 12.51
CA GLU A 29 -10.23 -9.67 12.02
C GLU A 29 -10.45 -9.95 10.53
N GLY A 30 -11.71 -9.97 10.09
CA GLY A 30 -12.07 -10.06 8.67
C GLY A 30 -11.42 -8.96 7.86
N PHE A 31 -11.58 -7.71 8.32
CA PHE A 31 -11.00 -6.52 7.71
C PHE A 31 -9.48 -6.61 7.57
N ARG A 32 -8.78 -7.05 8.62
CA ARG A 32 -7.33 -7.25 8.58
C ARG A 32 -6.91 -8.25 7.49
N ALA A 33 -7.58 -9.39 7.43
CA ALA A 33 -7.31 -10.44 6.45
C ALA A 33 -7.65 -10.01 5.01
N GLY A 34 -8.79 -9.33 4.84
CA GLY A 34 -9.21 -8.73 3.59
C GLY A 34 -8.23 -7.68 3.10
N CYS A 35 -7.83 -6.75 3.95
CA CYS A 35 -6.93 -5.67 3.61
C CYS A 35 -5.53 -6.16 3.16
N GLY A 36 -4.96 -7.17 3.84
CA GLY A 36 -3.73 -7.81 3.38
C GLY A 36 -3.87 -8.47 2.00
N SER A 37 -5.01 -9.12 1.77
CA SER A 37 -5.35 -9.76 0.49
C SER A 37 -5.55 -8.74 -0.64
N GLY A 38 -6.25 -7.64 -0.39
CA GLY A 38 -6.48 -6.57 -1.35
C GLY A 38 -5.18 -5.88 -1.77
N ARG A 39 -4.29 -5.59 -0.82
CA ARG A 39 -2.95 -5.07 -1.13
C ARG A 39 -2.14 -6.04 -1.98
N GLN A 40 -2.17 -7.35 -1.67
CA GLN A 40 -1.49 -8.35 -2.48
C GLN A 40 -2.05 -8.37 -3.92
N ALA A 41 -3.37 -8.36 -4.07
CA ALA A 41 -4.02 -8.32 -5.37
C ALA A 41 -3.67 -7.06 -6.19
N ALA A 42 -3.33 -5.95 -5.51
CA ALA A 42 -2.83 -4.72 -6.11
C ALA A 42 -1.29 -4.68 -6.28
N GLY A 43 -0.59 -5.81 -6.08
CA GLY A 43 0.84 -5.94 -6.35
C GLY A 43 1.76 -5.59 -5.17
N ALA A 44 1.23 -5.40 -3.97
CA ALA A 44 2.06 -5.29 -2.77
C ALA A 44 2.68 -6.63 -2.38
N LEU A 45 3.83 -6.58 -1.70
CA LEU A 45 4.41 -7.72 -0.99
C LEU A 45 3.64 -8.00 0.31
N ALA A 46 2.35 -8.33 0.18
CA ALA A 46 1.47 -8.68 1.29
C ALA A 46 1.03 -10.15 1.16
N GLN A 47 0.55 -10.74 2.26
CA GLN A 47 0.03 -12.11 2.27
C GLN A 47 -1.48 -12.09 2.02
N PHE A 48 -1.93 -12.89 1.05
CA PHE A 48 -3.34 -13.21 0.90
C PHE A 48 -3.80 -14.12 2.04
N ARG A 49 -4.97 -13.82 2.60
CA ARG A 49 -5.59 -14.61 3.65
C ARG A 49 -7.10 -14.53 3.55
N LYS A 50 -7.73 -15.68 3.35
CA LYS A 50 -9.17 -15.86 3.44
C LYS A 50 -9.46 -17.18 4.14
N ASP A 51 -9.81 -17.12 5.42
CA ASP A 51 -10.35 -18.25 6.15
C ASP A 51 -11.74 -18.59 5.59
N VAL A 52 -11.80 -19.60 4.70
CA VAL A 52 -13.02 -19.94 3.96
C VAL A 52 -14.14 -20.45 4.86
N PRO A 53 -13.91 -21.41 5.79
CA PRO A 53 -14.94 -21.82 6.74
C PRO A 53 -15.53 -20.64 7.51
N ARG A 54 -14.67 -19.74 7.99
CA ARG A 54 -15.09 -18.56 8.74
C ARG A 54 -15.81 -17.53 7.88
N TYR A 55 -15.35 -17.31 6.65
CA TYR A 55 -16.02 -16.45 5.67
C TYR A 55 -17.43 -16.93 5.32
N MET A 56 -17.65 -18.25 5.29
CA MET A 56 -18.98 -18.80 5.03
C MET A 56 -19.87 -18.85 6.28
N GLY A 57 -19.27 -19.03 7.47
CA GLY A 57 -20.00 -19.25 8.72
C GLY A 57 -20.18 -18.02 9.61
N GLN A 58 -19.42 -16.94 9.41
CA GLN A 58 -19.45 -15.74 10.24
C GLN A 58 -19.69 -14.49 9.38
N PRO A 59 -20.93 -13.98 9.33
CA PRO A 59 -21.28 -12.83 8.48
C PRO A 59 -20.41 -11.60 8.70
N LEU A 60 -20.13 -11.25 9.96
CA LEU A 60 -19.30 -10.08 10.31
C LEU A 60 -17.85 -10.21 9.81
N TYR A 61 -17.27 -11.41 9.89
CA TYR A 61 -15.94 -11.67 9.34
C TYR A 61 -15.95 -11.54 7.81
N ALA A 62 -17.00 -12.06 7.15
CA ALA A 62 -17.14 -11.96 5.70
C ALA A 62 -17.29 -10.52 5.22
N GLU A 63 -18.11 -9.73 5.91
CA GLU A 63 -18.32 -8.30 5.66
C GLU A 63 -17.00 -7.53 5.81
N GLY A 64 -16.34 -7.67 6.97
CA GLY A 64 -15.04 -7.05 7.21
C GLY A 64 -14.02 -7.45 6.14
N TRP A 65 -13.96 -8.73 5.76
CA TRP A 65 -13.05 -9.20 4.72
C TRP A 65 -13.29 -8.51 3.37
N ASN A 66 -14.55 -8.37 2.96
CA ASN A 66 -14.90 -7.71 1.70
C ASN A 66 -14.56 -6.22 1.72
N ASP A 67 -14.88 -5.53 2.82
CA ASP A 67 -14.61 -4.10 2.99
C ASP A 67 -13.11 -3.82 2.98
N GLY A 68 -12.35 -4.54 3.81
CA GLY A 68 -10.91 -4.42 3.89
C GLY A 68 -10.23 -4.74 2.56
N TYR A 69 -10.69 -5.79 1.85
CA TYR A 69 -10.16 -6.14 0.53
C TYR A 69 -10.33 -4.99 -0.45
N ARG A 70 -11.55 -4.48 -0.61
CA ARG A 70 -11.85 -3.40 -1.55
C ARG A 70 -11.07 -2.14 -1.22
N GLN A 71 -11.10 -1.71 0.04
CA GLN A 71 -10.48 -0.46 0.45
C GLN A 71 -8.97 -0.49 0.24
N CYS A 72 -8.31 -1.56 0.68
CA CYS A 72 -6.85 -1.64 0.60
C CYS A 72 -6.33 -2.02 -0.78
N GLN A 73 -7.13 -2.67 -1.63
CA GLN A 73 -6.82 -2.83 -3.04
C GLN A 73 -6.75 -1.46 -3.73
N VAL A 74 -7.77 -0.62 -3.56
CA VAL A 74 -7.81 0.73 -4.16
C VAL A 74 -6.67 1.59 -3.63
N MET A 75 -6.47 1.68 -2.31
CA MET A 75 -5.37 2.47 -1.73
C MET A 75 -3.99 2.05 -2.28
N GLN A 76 -3.79 0.75 -2.51
CA GLN A 76 -2.52 0.24 -3.03
C GLN A 76 -2.34 0.53 -4.53
N MET A 77 -3.43 0.51 -5.31
CA MET A 77 -3.42 0.91 -6.72
C MET A 77 -3.17 2.42 -6.86
N ASP A 78 -3.78 3.25 -6.01
CA ASP A 78 -3.63 4.71 -6.04
C ASP A 78 -2.21 5.14 -5.67
N THR A 79 -1.58 4.44 -4.74
CA THR A 79 -0.15 4.65 -4.41
C THR A 79 0.80 4.06 -5.46
N GLY A 80 0.28 3.42 -6.52
CA GLY A 80 1.03 2.85 -7.65
C GLY A 80 1.82 1.57 -7.33
N GLY A 81 1.99 1.25 -6.06
CA GLY A 81 2.82 0.13 -5.62
C GLY A 81 4.29 0.25 -6.06
N LEU A 82 5.07 -0.79 -5.75
CA LEU A 82 6.50 -0.84 -6.11
C LEU A 82 6.73 -0.79 -7.62
N THR A 83 5.83 -1.39 -8.39
CA THR A 83 5.97 -1.49 -9.85
C THR A 83 5.79 -0.15 -10.54
N ALA A 84 4.73 0.63 -10.22
CA ALA A 84 4.55 1.95 -10.82
C ALA A 84 5.61 2.94 -10.33
N TRP A 85 6.05 2.82 -9.06
CA TRP A 85 7.19 3.61 -8.58
C TRP A 85 8.44 3.33 -9.40
N ARG A 86 8.78 2.05 -9.63
CA ARG A 86 9.95 1.63 -10.42
C ARG A 86 9.85 2.09 -11.88
N SER A 87 8.70 1.97 -12.53
CA SER A 87 8.53 2.43 -13.92
C SER A 87 8.74 3.95 -14.01
N SER A 88 8.14 4.73 -13.10
CA SER A 88 8.30 6.17 -13.07
C SER A 88 9.76 6.60 -12.84
N ALA A 89 10.52 5.86 -12.04
CA ALA A 89 11.94 6.12 -11.80
C ALA A 89 12.77 5.89 -13.07
N LEU A 90 12.53 4.79 -13.78
CA LEU A 90 13.20 4.47 -15.04
C LEU A 90 12.90 5.48 -16.15
N GLU A 91 11.66 5.96 -16.22
CA GLU A 91 11.26 7.03 -17.16
C GLU A 91 12.00 8.33 -16.87
N ARG A 92 12.06 8.76 -15.60
CA ARG A 92 12.82 9.94 -15.19
C ARG A 92 14.30 9.85 -15.53
N ASP A 93 14.91 8.67 -15.41
CA ASP A 93 16.31 8.45 -15.77
C ASP A 93 16.55 8.57 -17.27
N ARG A 94 15.69 7.93 -18.08
CA ARG A 94 15.72 8.07 -19.54
C ARG A 94 15.58 9.53 -19.98
N ASP A 95 14.64 10.26 -19.39
CA ASP A 95 14.40 11.66 -19.71
C ASP A 95 15.61 12.54 -19.37
N ARG A 96 16.27 12.28 -18.24
CA ARG A 96 17.52 12.96 -17.88
C ARG A 96 18.62 12.68 -18.89
N ALA A 97 18.82 11.41 -19.24
CA ALA A 97 19.82 11.01 -20.22
C ALA A 97 19.58 11.66 -21.60
N TRP A 98 18.33 11.68 -22.05
CA TRP A 98 17.94 12.34 -23.29
C TRP A 98 18.21 13.85 -23.25
N ARG A 99 17.84 14.55 -22.17
CA ARG A 99 18.11 15.99 -22.00
C ARG A 99 19.61 16.29 -22.07
N HIS A 100 20.43 15.50 -21.38
CA HIS A 100 21.88 15.67 -21.43
C HIS A 100 22.44 15.49 -22.84
N HIS A 101 21.96 14.48 -23.58
CA HIS A 101 22.39 14.25 -24.96
C HIS A 101 22.01 15.43 -25.87
N VAL A 102 20.78 15.94 -25.75
CA VAL A 102 20.32 17.11 -26.53
C VAL A 102 21.16 18.35 -26.23
N GLU A 103 21.42 18.65 -24.97
CA GLU A 103 22.22 19.83 -24.59
C GLU A 103 23.67 19.72 -25.08
N GLN A 104 24.27 18.52 -25.01
CA GLN A 104 25.59 18.29 -25.60
C GLN A 104 25.60 18.49 -27.13
N ALA A 105 24.57 18.00 -27.83
CA ALA A 105 24.46 18.17 -29.27
C ALA A 105 24.32 19.65 -29.66
N LYS A 106 23.51 20.42 -28.92
CA LYS A 106 23.39 21.87 -29.10
C LYS A 106 24.73 22.58 -28.87
N ALA A 107 25.41 22.31 -27.75
CA ALA A 107 26.70 22.92 -27.46
C ALA A 107 27.72 22.68 -28.58
N LYS A 108 27.81 21.44 -29.09
CA LYS A 108 28.68 21.10 -30.24
C LYS A 108 28.32 21.86 -31.52
N ALA A 109 27.03 22.12 -31.75
CA ALA A 109 26.57 22.86 -32.92
C ALA A 109 26.90 24.35 -32.85
N PHE A 110 26.86 24.96 -31.65
CA PHE A 110 27.23 26.37 -31.44
C PHE A 110 28.74 26.62 -31.41
N HIS A 111 29.55 25.58 -31.24
CA HIS A 111 31.02 25.65 -31.29
C HIS A 111 31.61 25.40 -32.70
N ARG A 112 30.78 25.43 -33.75
CA ARG A 112 31.20 25.43 -35.17
C ARG A 112 30.87 26.77 -35.81
#